data_AF-A0A8B6SDD4-F1
#
_entry.id   AF-A0A8B6SDD4-F1
#
_cell.length_a   1.000
_cell.length_b   1.000
_cell.length_c   1.000
_cell.angle_alpha   90.00
_cell.angle_beta   90.00
_cell.angle_gamma   90.00
#
_symmetry.space_group_name_H-M   'P 1'
#
loop_
_entity.id
_entity.type
_entity.pdbx_description
1 polymer ?
#
loop_
_entity_poly.entity_id
_entity_poly.type
_entity_poly.pdbx_seq_one_letter_code
_entity_poly.pdbx_strand_id
1 'polypeptide(L)'
;MLKKLNHMGFVEHKKYEDIILTPKGYEIAIGVKDKHDFNKNFCKIIKFTKVIIEHELDPITITQVKSLVEFVKTSPHHPEWLKHFEIFCHTRKHECEKRDYKKHTSHGE
;
A
#
# COMPACT_ATOMS: atom_id res chain seq x y z
N MET A 1 4.83 26.82 -6.13
CA MET A 1 3.87 25.89 -5.47
C MET A 1 3.14 26.55 -4.31
N LEU A 2 3.83 27.02 -3.26
CA LEU A 2 3.19 27.55 -2.05
C LEU A 2 2.25 28.75 -2.29
N LYS A 3 2.69 29.74 -3.10
CA LYS A 3 1.86 30.88 -3.51
C LYS A 3 0.55 30.47 -4.21
N LYS A 4 0.58 29.36 -4.96
CA LYS A 4 -0.61 28.82 -5.66
C LYS A 4 -1.58 28.17 -4.67
N LEU A 5 -1.06 27.41 -3.70
CA LEU A 5 -1.88 26.82 -2.63
C LEU A 5 -2.53 27.90 -1.75
N ASN A 6 -1.80 28.99 -1.47
CA ASN A 6 -2.32 30.16 -0.76
C ASN A 6 -3.45 30.84 -1.55
N HIS A 7 -3.22 31.08 -2.85
CA HIS A 7 -4.25 31.66 -3.74
C HIS A 7 -5.50 30.77 -3.87
N MET A 8 -5.35 29.44 -3.81
CA MET A 8 -6.47 28.48 -3.84
C MET A 8 -7.19 28.31 -2.48
N GLY A 9 -6.71 29.01 -1.44
CA GLY A 9 -7.28 28.98 -0.09
C GLY A 9 -7.02 27.68 0.68
N PHE A 10 -5.95 26.95 0.36
CA PHE A 10 -5.59 25.71 1.05
C PHE A 10 -4.59 25.92 2.19
N VAL A 11 -3.77 26.96 2.10
CA VAL A 11 -2.81 27.32 3.15
C VAL A 11 -2.89 28.82 3.38
N GLU A 12 -2.64 29.26 4.59
CA GLU A 12 -2.35 30.65 4.91
C GLU A 12 -0.84 30.81 4.98
N HIS A 13 -0.31 31.72 4.17
CA HIS A 13 1.13 32.00 4.15
C HIS A 13 1.36 33.51 4.04
N LYS A 14 1.94 34.08 5.09
CA LYS A 14 2.50 35.44 5.09
C LYS A 14 4.02 35.38 5.07
N LYS A 15 4.64 36.44 4.55
CA LYS A 15 6.10 36.54 4.44
C LYS A 15 6.70 36.49 5.85
N TYR A 16 7.59 35.54 6.12
CA TYR A 16 8.23 35.28 7.41
C TYR A 16 7.34 34.69 8.52
N GLU A 17 6.13 34.23 8.21
CA GLU A 17 5.26 33.50 9.13
C GLU A 17 5.21 32.01 8.79
N ASP A 18 4.76 31.21 9.75
CA ASP A 18 4.50 29.78 9.55
C ASP A 18 3.41 29.55 8.49
N ILE A 19 3.45 28.36 7.87
CA ILE A 19 2.48 27.93 6.87
C ILE A 19 1.41 27.13 7.60
N ILE A 20 0.18 27.65 7.62
CA ILE A 20 -0.94 27.01 8.31
C ILE A 20 -1.91 26.44 7.28
N LEU A 21 -2.36 25.20 7.47
CA LEU A 21 -3.42 24.61 6.64
C LEU A 21 -4.75 25.27 7.00
N THR A 22 -5.50 25.71 5.99
CA THR A 22 -6.90 26.09 6.19
C THR A 22 -7.74 24.83 6.43
N PRO A 23 -8.97 24.93 6.96
CA PRO A 23 -9.87 23.77 7.08
C PRO A 23 -10.05 23.02 5.75
N LYS A 24 -10.20 23.76 4.64
CA LYS A 24 -10.28 23.23 3.28
C LYS A 24 -9.00 22.51 2.86
N GLY A 25 -7.84 23.07 3.19
CA GLY A 25 -6.55 22.43 2.93
C GLY A 25 -6.36 21.16 3.76
N TYR A 26 -6.83 21.16 5.00
CA TYR A 26 -6.72 20.03 5.92
C TYR A 26 -7.50 18.81 5.43
N GLU A 27 -8.73 18.99 4.96
CA GLU A 27 -9.53 17.89 4.38
C GLU A 27 -8.83 17.20 3.22
N ILE A 28 -8.24 17.98 2.31
CA ILE A 28 -7.48 17.44 1.17
C ILE A 28 -6.17 16.81 1.65
N ALA A 29 -5.49 17.45 2.61
CA ALA A 29 -4.23 16.96 3.16
C ALA A 29 -4.40 15.59 3.85
N ILE A 30 -5.54 15.32 4.49
CA ILE A 30 -5.85 13.99 5.03
C ILE A 30 -5.81 12.95 3.91
N GLY A 31 -6.56 13.15 2.81
CA GLY A 31 -6.58 12.19 1.71
C GLY A 31 -5.20 11.98 1.06
N VAL A 32 -4.41 13.05 0.94
CA VAL A 32 -3.03 12.97 0.45
C VAL A 32 -2.15 12.19 1.42
N LYS A 33 -2.26 12.45 2.73
CA LYS A 33 -1.51 11.76 3.77
C LYS A 33 -1.88 10.28 3.84
N ASP A 34 -3.16 9.95 3.79
CA ASP A 34 -3.64 8.56 3.79
C ASP A 34 -3.12 7.80 2.56
N LYS A 35 -3.14 8.43 1.39
CA LYS A 35 -2.54 7.85 0.18
C LYS A 35 -1.03 7.63 0.36
N HIS A 36 -0.33 8.59 0.95
CA HIS A 36 1.10 8.50 1.20
C HIS A 36 1.47 7.41 2.22
N ASP A 37 0.73 7.32 3.33
CA ASP A 37 0.95 6.34 4.38
C ASP A 37 0.59 4.92 3.89
N PHE A 38 -0.46 4.79 3.07
CA PHE A 38 -0.77 3.56 2.36
C PHE A 38 0.39 3.13 1.46
N ASN A 39 0.84 4.01 0.57
CA ASN A 39 1.93 3.70 -0.36
C ASN A 39 3.23 3.37 0.39
N LYS A 40 3.53 4.07 1.49
CA LYS A 40 4.66 3.78 2.37
C LYS A 40 4.56 2.38 2.97
N ASN A 41 3.40 1.97 3.47
CA ASN A 41 3.19 0.66 4.07
C ASN A 41 3.18 -0.46 3.02
N PHE A 42 2.59 -0.20 1.86
CA PHE A 42 2.61 -1.12 0.72
C PHE A 42 4.03 -1.36 0.21
N CYS A 43 4.83 -0.31 0.07
CA CYS A 43 6.24 -0.42 -0.33
C CYS A 43 7.07 -1.25 0.67
N LYS A 44 6.78 -1.15 1.97
CA LYS A 44 7.42 -2.01 2.99
C LYS A 44 7.06 -3.49 2.80
N ILE A 45 5.81 -3.78 2.44
CA ILE A 45 5.32 -5.15 2.19
C ILE A 45 5.96 -5.72 0.92
N ILE A 46 6.06 -4.93 -0.15
CA ILE A 46 6.57 -5.39 -1.46
C ILE A 46 8.11 -5.22 -1.58
N LYS A 47 8.76 -4.59 -0.59
CA LYS A 47 10.19 -4.24 -0.61
C LYS A 47 10.59 -3.45 -1.86
N PHE A 48 9.71 -2.55 -2.32
CA PHE A 48 9.91 -1.72 -3.52
C PHE A 48 10.07 -0.24 -3.15
N THR A 49 10.67 0.57 -4.04
CA THR A 49 10.92 2.00 -3.79
C THR A 49 9.68 2.87 -4.01
N LYS A 50 9.42 3.76 -3.05
CA LYS A 50 8.24 4.62 -2.88
C LYS A 50 7.87 5.53 -4.07
N VAL A 51 8.86 5.92 -4.88
CA VAL A 51 8.75 7.03 -5.84
C VAL A 51 7.93 6.67 -7.08
N ILE A 52 7.95 5.42 -7.52
CA ILE A 52 7.33 5.01 -8.80
C ILE A 52 5.82 4.78 -8.64
N ILE A 53 5.40 4.31 -7.46
CA ILE A 53 4.01 3.90 -7.19
C ILE A 53 3.08 5.10 -6.99
N GLU A 54 3.58 6.21 -6.43
CA GLU A 54 2.76 7.38 -6.07
C GLU A 54 2.24 8.19 -7.26
N HIS A 55 3.00 8.23 -8.37
CA HIS A 55 2.74 9.12 -9.50
C HIS A 55 2.33 8.44 -10.81
N GLU A 56 2.55 7.12 -10.96
CA GLU A 56 2.30 6.43 -12.24
C GLU A 56 1.23 5.33 -12.18
N LEU A 57 0.74 4.97 -11.00
CA LEU A 57 -0.30 3.93 -10.91
C LEU A 57 -1.69 4.48 -11.16
N ASP A 58 -2.36 3.84 -12.12
CA ASP A 58 -3.77 4.06 -12.41
C ASP A 58 -4.64 3.86 -11.16
N PRO A 59 -5.68 4.69 -10.93
CA PRO A 59 -6.58 4.59 -9.77
C PRO A 59 -7.21 3.21 -9.57
N ILE A 60 -7.49 2.46 -10.64
CA ILE A 60 -8.03 1.09 -10.58
C ILE A 60 -6.96 0.16 -9.99
N THR A 61 -5.70 0.33 -10.40
CA THR A 61 -4.57 -0.45 -9.88
C THR A 61 -4.39 -0.20 -8.38
N ILE A 62 -4.46 1.06 -7.94
CA ILE A 62 -4.39 1.42 -6.51
C ILE A 62 -5.53 0.74 -5.73
N THR A 63 -6.74 0.73 -6.29
CA THR A 63 -7.92 0.12 -5.66
C THR A 63 -7.74 -1.39 -5.50
N GLN A 64 -7.33 -2.09 -6.55
CA GLN A 64 -7.10 -3.54 -6.51
C GLN A 64 -5.98 -3.91 -5.52
N VAL A 65 -4.90 -3.13 -5.50
CA VAL A 65 -3.81 -3.29 -4.56
C VAL A 65 -4.26 -3.09 -3.11
N LYS A 66 -5.11 -2.09 -2.83
CA LYS A 66 -5.73 -1.90 -1.51
C LYS A 66 -6.55 -3.13 -1.09
N SER A 67 -7.44 -3.59 -1.97
CA SER A 67 -8.27 -4.77 -1.72
C SER A 67 -7.44 -6.01 -1.41
N LEU A 68 -6.32 -6.22 -2.12
CA LEU A 68 -5.42 -7.35 -1.85
C LEU A 68 -4.78 -7.25 -0.46
N VAL A 69 -4.27 -6.07 -0.09
CA VAL A 69 -3.66 -5.86 1.24
C VAL A 69 -4.69 -6.08 2.35
N GLU A 70 -5.90 -5.57 2.17
CA GLU A 70 -6.99 -5.70 3.13
C GLU A 70 -7.45 -7.15 3.28
N PHE A 71 -7.63 -7.86 2.17
CA PHE A 71 -7.93 -9.30 2.15
C PHE A 71 -6.88 -10.12 2.93
N VAL A 72 -5.60 -9.84 2.70
CA VAL A 72 -4.51 -10.56 3.39
C VAL A 72 -4.50 -10.26 4.89
N LYS A 73 -4.74 -9.00 5.29
CA LYS A 73 -4.77 -8.59 6.70
C LYS A 73 -5.98 -9.12 7.47
N THR A 74 -7.13 -9.20 6.82
CA THR A 74 -8.39 -9.67 7.42
C THR A 74 -8.53 -11.19 7.39
N SER A 75 -7.57 -11.90 6.78
CA SER A 75 -7.55 -13.35 6.77
C SER A 75 -7.38 -13.90 8.21
N PRO A 76 -8.19 -14.88 8.63
CA PRO A 76 -8.16 -15.43 9.99
C PRO A 76 -6.84 -16.12 10.35
N HIS A 77 -6.03 -16.49 9.35
CA HIS A 77 -4.71 -17.06 9.54
C HIS A 77 -3.67 -16.21 8.84
N HIS A 78 -2.58 -15.87 9.53
CA HIS A 78 -1.45 -15.22 8.89
C HIS A 78 -0.87 -16.16 7.82
N PRO A 79 -0.89 -15.78 6.52
CA PRO A 79 -0.50 -16.71 5.48
C PRO A 79 1.01 -16.97 5.51
N GLU A 80 1.42 -18.24 5.67
CA GLU A 80 2.84 -18.63 5.62
C GLU A 80 3.52 -18.24 4.31
N TRP A 81 2.75 -18.21 3.22
CA TRP A 81 3.27 -17.78 1.91
C TRP A 81 3.79 -16.34 1.92
N LEU A 82 3.34 -15.47 2.82
CA LEU A 82 3.91 -14.11 2.95
C LEU A 82 5.36 -14.17 3.44
N LYS A 83 5.67 -15.07 4.39
CA LYS A 83 7.05 -15.29 4.84
C LYS A 83 7.90 -15.89 3.72
N HIS A 84 7.35 -16.85 2.97
CA HIS A 84 8.03 -17.42 1.81
C HIS A 84 8.26 -16.38 0.72
N PHE A 85 7.31 -15.48 0.49
CA PHE A 85 7.44 -14.37 -0.44
C PHE A 85 8.55 -13.41 0.00
N GLU A 86 8.64 -13.10 1.30
CA GLU A 86 9.75 -12.33 1.84
C GLU A 86 11.11 -13.00 1.58
N ILE A 87 11.22 -14.31 1.82
CA ILE A 87 12.45 -15.08 1.52
C ILE A 87 12.76 -15.02 0.02
N PHE A 88 11.76 -15.27 -0.83
CA PHE A 88 11.88 -15.24 -2.29
C PHE A 88 12.40 -13.88 -2.80
N CYS A 89 11.98 -12.76 -2.21
CA CYS A 89 12.49 -11.45 -2.60
C CYS A 89 14.02 -11.32 -2.46
N HIS A 90 14.65 -12.03 -1.52
CA HIS A 90 16.09 -11.97 -1.28
C HIS A 90 16.83 -13.11 -1.99
N THR A 91 16.27 -14.32 -1.97
CA THR A 91 16.96 -15.54 -2.42
C THR A 91 16.62 -15.92 -3.87
N ARG A 92 15.51 -15.38 -4.41
CA ARG A 92 14.86 -15.83 -5.66
C ARG A 92 14.47 -17.32 -5.67
N LYS A 93 14.46 -17.97 -4.50
CA LYS A 93 14.05 -19.37 -4.32
C LYS A 93 12.65 -19.42 -3.73
N HIS A 94 11.79 -20.21 -4.35
CA HIS A 94 10.40 -20.34 -3.94
C HIS A 94 10.27 -21.53 -2.98
N GLU A 95 10.29 -21.25 -1.67
CA GLU A 95 10.34 -22.28 -0.61
C GLU A 95 8.96 -22.79 -0.16
N CYS A 96 7.87 -22.48 -0.88
CA CYS A 96 6.58 -23.08 -0.57
C CYS A 96 6.66 -24.60 -0.73
N GLU A 97 6.37 -25.34 0.35
CA GLU A 97 6.26 -26.80 0.32
C GLU A 97 5.34 -27.20 -0.83
N LYS A 98 5.80 -28.13 -1.67
CA LYS A 98 4.93 -28.81 -2.61
C LYS A 98 3.91 -29.54 -1.74
N ARG A 99 2.71 -29.00 -1.58
CA ARG A 99 1.60 -29.79 -1.03
C ARG A 99 1.43 -30.95 -1.99
N ASP A 100 1.96 -32.11 -1.64
CA ASP A 100 1.63 -33.35 -2.30
C ASP A 100 0.12 -33.47 -2.22
N TYR A 101 -0.53 -33.24 -3.35
CA TYR A 101 -1.93 -33.53 -3.53
C TYR A 101 -2.03 -35.05 -3.43
N LYS A 102 -2.07 -35.58 -2.20
CA LYS A 102 -2.42 -36.99 -1.99
C LYS A 102 -3.79 -37.13 -2.63
N LYS A 103 -3.81 -37.77 -3.80
CA LYS A 103 -5.01 -38.20 -4.49
C LYS A 103 -5.89 -38.84 -3.42
N HIS A 104 -7.07 -38.29 -3.17
CA HIS A 104 -8.15 -39.03 -2.54
C HIS A 104 -8.53 -40.17 -3.50
N THR A 105 -7.73 -41.22 -3.52
CA THR A 105 -8.20 -42.55 -3.89
C THR A 105 -8.84 -43.13 -2.63
N SER A 106 -10.16 -42.95 -2.53
CA SER A 106 -11.00 -43.80 -1.71
C SER A 106 -11.92 -44.54 -2.67
N HIS A 107 -11.44 -45.72 -3.09
CA HIS A 107 -12.28 -46.85 -3.46
C HIS A 107 -12.80 -47.51 -2.17
N GLY A 108 -14.02 -48.06 -2.21
CA GLY A 108 -14.61 -48.97 -1.21
C GLY A 108 -15.59 -48.25 -0.28
N GLU A 109 -16.85 -48.65 -0.14
CA GLU A 109 -17.58 -49.88 -0.49
C GLU A 109 -19.03 -49.57 -0.87
#